data_AF-A0A2V0PRX8-F1
#
_entry.id   AF-A0A2V0PRX8-F1
#
_cell.length_a   1.000
_cell.length_b   1.000
_cell.length_c   1.000
_cell.angle_alpha   90.00
_cell.angle_beta   90.00
_cell.angle_gamma   90.00
#
_symmetry.space_group_name_H-M   'P 1'
#
loop_
_entity.id
_entity.type
_entity.pdbx_description
1 polymer ?
#
loop_
_entity_poly.entity_id
_entity_poly.type
_entity_poly.pdbx_seq_one_letter_code
_entity_poly.pdbx_strand_id
1 'polypeptide(L)'
;MPRWVSGYYAANAALLASYAAVRLVLAPRLLEGGASAAAAAAPGRSITTIEELRQWEKQVLLALAAIVTFKLWRRRSWDHAAAQVFTYAKLVLALLVFVISPGLLAWYCLAFWAVYALLPQPIIDLAASGSVTALTPTTLKEASLATDAAWMVFFYTQSHGTSVAAAPVFLQVADEFASSKLRFGTFDVCVFPRAAMEAKLNTNTWSNQLPTVVLYEKGREWARLPPAEAINNPSKPNNYTRSDIIRLFKLEERFARPLDAAGTSAGAAKTR
;
A
#
# COMPACT_ATOMS: atom_id res chain seq x y z
N MET A 1 -4.97 -16.01 1.28
CA MET A 1 -5.88 -15.72 0.15
C MET A 1 -5.41 -14.46 -0.57
N PRO A 2 -5.59 -14.34 -1.89
CA PRO A 2 -5.27 -13.10 -2.61
C PRO A 2 -6.14 -11.96 -2.07
N ARG A 3 -5.53 -10.80 -1.77
CA ARG A 3 -6.23 -9.66 -1.12
C ARG A 3 -7.44 -9.16 -1.92
N TRP A 4 -7.41 -9.36 -3.24
CA TRP A 4 -8.43 -8.99 -4.22
C TRP A 4 -9.76 -9.73 -4.09
N VAL A 5 -9.77 -10.88 -3.41
CA VAL A 5 -10.98 -11.71 -3.20
C VAL A 5 -11.74 -11.28 -1.94
N SER A 6 -11.22 -10.29 -1.19
CA SER A 6 -11.93 -9.73 -0.04
C SER A 6 -13.27 -9.11 -0.47
N GLY A 7 -14.31 -9.30 0.35
CA GLY A 7 -15.63 -8.71 0.16
C GLY A 7 -15.58 -7.18 -0.05
N TYR A 8 -14.57 -6.51 0.50
CA TYR A 8 -14.33 -5.08 0.26
C TYR A 8 -14.13 -4.75 -1.24
N TYR A 9 -13.30 -5.51 -1.96
CA TYR A 9 -13.03 -5.25 -3.37
C TYR A 9 -14.22 -5.65 -4.25
N ALA A 10 -14.92 -6.73 -3.89
CA ALA A 10 -16.15 -7.15 -4.58
C ALA A 10 -17.26 -6.08 -4.47
N ALA A 11 -17.50 -5.55 -3.27
CA ALA A 11 -18.48 -4.49 -3.05
C ALA A 11 -18.11 -3.20 -3.79
N ASN A 12 -16.83 -2.83 -3.81
CA ASN A 12 -16.38 -1.66 -4.57
C ASN A 12 -16.49 -1.87 -6.09
N ALA A 13 -16.21 -3.07 -6.59
CA ALA A 13 -16.40 -3.40 -8.01
C ALA A 13 -17.88 -3.34 -8.40
N ALA A 14 -18.79 -3.83 -7.54
CA ALA A 14 -20.23 -3.71 -7.74
C ALA A 14 -20.70 -2.24 -7.74
N LEU A 15 -20.18 -1.41 -6.84
CA LEU A 15 -20.47 0.03 -6.83
C LEU A 15 -19.96 0.73 -8.10
N LEU A 16 -18.78 0.36 -8.60
CA LEU A 16 -18.28 0.88 -9.88
C LEU A 16 -19.15 0.42 -11.06
N ALA A 17 -19.57 -0.85 -11.08
CA ALA A 17 -20.46 -1.39 -12.10
C ALA A 17 -21.86 -0.75 -12.07
N SER A 18 -22.33 -0.32 -10.90
CA SER A 18 -23.63 0.36 -10.76
C SER A 18 -23.72 1.66 -11.56
N TYR A 19 -22.58 2.28 -11.88
CA TYR A 19 -22.53 3.43 -12.79
C TYR A 19 -23.08 3.13 -14.19
N ALA A 20 -22.90 1.91 -14.70
CA ALA A 20 -23.47 1.51 -15.98
C ALA A 20 -25.02 1.56 -15.93
N ALA A 21 -25.61 1.16 -14.81
CA ALA A 21 -27.05 1.27 -14.60
C ALA A 21 -27.50 2.73 -14.49
N VAL A 22 -26.74 3.58 -13.78
CA VAL A 22 -26.99 5.04 -13.74
C VAL A 22 -26.92 5.64 -15.14
N ARG A 23 -25.95 5.24 -15.96
CA ARG A 23 -25.72 5.75 -17.31
C ARG A 23 -26.84 5.39 -18.28
N LEU A 24 -27.40 4.18 -18.17
CA LEU A 24 -28.42 3.67 -19.07
C LEU A 24 -29.84 4.08 -18.66
N VAL A 25 -30.12 4.20 -17.35
CA VAL A 25 -31.48 4.40 -16.84
C VAL A 25 -31.71 5.81 -16.28
N LEU A 26 -30.77 6.31 -15.48
CA LEU A 26 -30.95 7.55 -14.72
C LEU A 26 -30.48 8.79 -15.48
N ALA A 27 -29.36 8.69 -16.21
CA ALA A 27 -28.80 9.78 -16.99
C ALA A 27 -29.77 10.34 -18.05
N PRO A 28 -30.43 9.53 -18.91
CA PRO A 28 -31.40 10.07 -19.87
C PRO A 28 -32.57 10.76 -19.15
N ARG A 29 -33.11 10.15 -18.08
CA ARG A 29 -34.23 10.74 -17.31
C ARG A 29 -33.88 12.05 -16.61
N LEU A 30 -32.67 12.15 -16.06
CA LEU A 30 -32.21 13.34 -15.33
C LEU A 30 -31.73 14.46 -16.25
N LEU A 31 -31.23 14.13 -17.44
CA LEU A 31 -30.82 15.11 -18.45
C LEU A 31 -32.01 15.59 -19.28
N GLU A 32 -32.94 14.72 -19.66
CA GLU A 32 -34.19 15.09 -20.37
C GLU A 32 -35.16 15.83 -19.43
N GLY A 33 -35.37 15.33 -18.21
CA GLY A 33 -36.16 16.05 -17.19
C GLY A 33 -35.47 17.33 -16.69
N GLY A 34 -34.14 17.37 -16.76
CA GLY A 34 -33.33 18.55 -16.48
C GLY A 34 -33.42 19.61 -17.57
N ALA A 35 -33.56 19.25 -18.85
CA ALA A 35 -33.70 20.21 -19.96
C ALA A 35 -34.97 21.07 -19.82
N SER A 36 -36.07 20.51 -19.31
CA SER A 36 -37.31 21.26 -19.04
C SER A 36 -37.24 22.15 -17.80
N ALA A 37 -36.35 21.87 -16.83
CA ALA A 37 -36.21 22.62 -15.58
C ALA A 37 -34.99 23.59 -15.58
N ALA A 38 -33.96 23.31 -16.38
CA ALA A 38 -32.75 24.12 -16.55
C ALA A 38 -33.00 25.41 -17.34
N ALA A 39 -34.11 25.48 -18.08
CA ALA A 39 -34.59 26.74 -18.65
C ALA A 39 -34.97 27.78 -17.55
N ALA A 40 -35.21 27.34 -16.30
CA ALA A 40 -35.72 28.20 -15.23
C ALA A 40 -34.76 28.44 -14.04
N ALA A 41 -33.81 27.55 -13.72
CA ALA A 41 -32.98 27.75 -12.52
C ALA A 41 -31.63 26.98 -12.53
N ALA A 42 -30.55 27.67 -12.91
CA ALA A 42 -29.21 27.62 -12.29
C ALA A 42 -28.10 27.98 -13.32
N PRO A 43 -27.41 29.12 -13.18
CA PRO A 43 -26.21 29.40 -13.95
C PRO A 43 -25.06 28.53 -13.40
N GLY A 44 -24.72 27.43 -14.08
CA GLY A 44 -23.60 26.57 -13.68
C GLY A 44 -23.66 25.10 -14.10
N ARG A 45 -24.75 24.62 -14.69
CA ARG A 45 -24.82 23.24 -15.21
C ARG A 45 -24.29 23.22 -16.66
N SER A 46 -23.10 22.69 -16.87
CA SER A 46 -22.39 22.76 -18.16
C SER A 46 -22.78 21.68 -19.18
N ILE A 47 -23.59 20.68 -18.81
CA ILE A 47 -23.96 19.57 -19.69
C ILE A 47 -25.48 19.42 -19.70
N THR A 48 -26.05 19.47 -20.90
CA THR A 48 -27.51 19.36 -21.13
C THR A 48 -27.87 18.17 -22.01
N THR A 49 -26.92 17.67 -22.81
CA THR A 49 -27.14 16.59 -23.77
C THR A 49 -26.33 15.32 -23.45
N ILE A 50 -26.81 14.18 -23.94
CA ILE A 50 -26.16 12.87 -23.76
C ILE A 50 -24.84 12.81 -24.56
N GLU A 51 -24.77 13.51 -25.69
CA GLU A 51 -23.58 13.64 -26.53
C GLU A 51 -22.45 14.36 -25.80
N GLU A 52 -22.74 15.47 -25.13
CA GLU A 52 -21.79 16.20 -24.29
C GLU A 52 -21.29 15.31 -23.14
N LEU A 53 -22.19 14.60 -22.45
CA LEU A 53 -21.81 13.64 -21.41
C LEU A 53 -20.85 12.57 -21.97
N ARG A 54 -21.12 12.04 -23.17
CA ARG A 54 -20.27 11.02 -23.81
C ARG A 54 -18.88 11.57 -24.17
N GLN A 55 -18.77 12.84 -24.54
CA GLN A 55 -17.48 13.48 -24.80
C GLN A 55 -16.67 13.64 -23.51
N TRP A 56 -17.31 14.11 -22.44
CA TRP A 56 -16.70 14.23 -21.11
C TRP A 56 -16.26 12.86 -20.56
N GLU A 57 -17.10 11.83 -20.68
CA GLU A 57 -16.76 10.46 -20.30
C GLU A 57 -15.48 9.98 -21.00
N LYS A 58 -15.39 10.16 -22.32
CA LYS A 58 -14.20 9.78 -23.08
C LYS A 58 -12.97 10.56 -22.62
N GLN A 59 -13.06 11.87 -22.42
CA GLN A 59 -11.95 12.70 -21.97
C GLN A 59 -11.45 12.29 -20.58
N VAL A 60 -12.37 12.07 -19.63
CA VAL A 60 -12.04 11.65 -18.26
C VAL A 60 -11.47 10.23 -18.25
N LEU A 61 -12.04 9.29 -19.02
CA LEU A 61 -11.52 7.91 -19.12
C LEU A 61 -10.13 7.87 -19.78
N LEU A 62 -9.89 8.68 -20.82
CA LEU A 62 -8.58 8.79 -21.45
C LEU A 62 -7.55 9.39 -20.50
N ALA A 63 -7.90 10.45 -19.76
CA ALA A 63 -7.03 11.04 -18.75
C ALA A 63 -6.70 10.02 -17.64
N LEU A 64 -7.69 9.26 -17.18
CA LEU A 64 -7.49 8.18 -16.22
C LEU A 64 -6.57 7.09 -16.76
N ALA A 65 -6.80 6.63 -17.99
CA ALA A 65 -5.98 5.62 -18.63
C ALA A 65 -4.52 6.09 -18.76
N ALA A 66 -4.28 7.36 -19.10
CA ALA A 66 -2.95 7.95 -19.14
C ALA A 66 -2.28 8.00 -17.75
N ILE A 67 -3.01 8.43 -16.71
CA ILE A 67 -2.49 8.46 -15.33
C ILE A 67 -2.19 7.05 -14.83
N VAL A 68 -3.09 6.11 -15.06
CA VAL A 68 -2.97 4.71 -14.63
C VAL A 68 -1.83 4.03 -15.36
N THR A 69 -1.69 4.19 -16.67
CA THR A 69 -0.57 3.62 -17.45
C THR A 69 0.77 4.23 -17.06
N PHE A 70 0.85 5.57 -16.91
CA PHE A 70 2.07 6.23 -16.43
C PHE A 70 2.46 5.75 -15.03
N LYS A 71 1.48 5.63 -14.13
CA LYS A 71 1.71 5.10 -12.79
C LYS A 71 2.16 3.64 -12.88
N LEU A 72 1.43 2.76 -13.57
CA LEU A 72 1.74 1.33 -13.75
C LEU A 72 3.14 1.12 -14.31
N TRP A 73 3.54 1.91 -15.30
CA TRP A 73 4.86 1.85 -15.91
C TRP A 73 5.98 2.15 -14.90
N ARG A 74 5.71 3.01 -13.91
CA ARG A 74 6.68 3.40 -12.88
C ARG A 74 6.58 2.57 -11.59
N ARG A 75 5.90 1.41 -11.59
CA ARG A 75 5.62 0.65 -10.35
C ARG A 75 6.54 -0.55 -10.15
N ARG A 76 6.73 -0.87 -8.87
CA ARG A 76 7.62 -1.92 -8.35
C ARG A 76 6.85 -3.01 -7.57
N SER A 77 5.62 -2.75 -7.14
CA SER A 77 4.74 -3.72 -6.48
C SER A 77 3.34 -3.74 -7.08
N TRP A 78 2.85 -4.94 -7.42
CA TRP A 78 1.54 -5.17 -8.04
C TRP A 78 0.38 -4.87 -7.09
N ASP A 79 0.54 -5.17 -5.80
CA ASP A 79 -0.50 -4.97 -4.79
C ASP A 79 -0.84 -3.49 -4.57
N HIS A 80 0.17 -2.64 -4.43
CA HIS A 80 -0.06 -1.20 -4.29
C HIS A 80 -0.58 -0.60 -5.61
N ALA A 81 -0.13 -1.12 -6.76
CA ALA A 81 -0.57 -0.63 -8.05
C ALA A 81 -2.08 -0.79 -8.24
N ALA A 82 -2.61 -2.00 -8.05
CA ALA A 82 -4.02 -2.22 -8.30
C ALA A 82 -4.92 -1.63 -7.19
N ALA A 83 -4.46 -1.51 -5.94
CA ALA A 83 -5.17 -0.70 -4.93
C ALA A 83 -5.32 0.78 -5.37
N GLN A 84 -4.28 1.38 -5.96
CA GLN A 84 -4.35 2.74 -6.47
C GLN A 84 -5.29 2.87 -7.67
N VAL A 85 -5.33 1.87 -8.55
CA VAL A 85 -6.27 1.85 -9.69
C VAL A 85 -7.71 1.92 -9.19
N PHE A 86 -8.07 1.16 -8.15
CA PHE A 86 -9.40 1.25 -7.54
C PHE A 86 -9.70 2.64 -6.97
N THR A 87 -8.76 3.28 -6.28
CA THR A 87 -8.96 4.64 -5.75
C THR A 87 -9.15 5.66 -6.88
N TYR A 88 -8.36 5.58 -7.95
CA TYR A 88 -8.53 6.48 -9.09
C TYR A 88 -9.85 6.24 -9.84
N ALA A 89 -10.28 4.98 -9.97
CA ALA A 89 -11.59 4.64 -10.54
C ALA A 89 -12.74 5.25 -9.73
N LYS A 90 -12.67 5.21 -8.39
CA LYS A 90 -13.65 5.86 -7.52
C LYS A 90 -13.68 7.38 -7.70
N LEU A 91 -12.52 8.02 -7.82
CA LEU A 91 -12.43 9.47 -8.06
C LEU A 91 -13.05 9.88 -9.40
N VAL A 92 -12.79 9.09 -10.45
CA VAL A 92 -13.40 9.31 -11.76
C VAL A 92 -14.92 9.11 -11.70
N LEU A 93 -15.38 8.06 -11.03
CA LEU A 93 -16.82 7.87 -10.84
C LEU A 93 -17.45 9.05 -10.09
N ALA A 94 -16.81 9.54 -9.03
CA ALA A 94 -17.28 10.72 -8.30
C ALA A 94 -17.36 11.95 -9.21
N LEU A 95 -16.35 12.19 -10.06
CA LEU A 95 -16.36 13.30 -11.02
C LEU A 95 -17.50 13.15 -12.04
N LEU A 96 -17.70 11.96 -12.60
CA LEU A 96 -18.75 11.70 -13.58
C LEU A 96 -20.15 11.86 -12.97
N VAL A 97 -20.36 11.36 -11.76
CA VAL A 97 -21.64 11.51 -11.05
C VAL A 97 -21.88 12.95 -10.65
N PHE A 98 -20.85 13.70 -10.23
CA PHE A 98 -20.94 15.13 -9.92
C PHE A 98 -21.45 15.94 -11.11
N VAL A 99 -20.92 15.65 -12.30
CA VAL A 99 -21.31 16.31 -13.56
C VAL A 99 -22.77 16.02 -13.91
N ILE A 100 -23.28 14.81 -13.64
CA ILE A 100 -24.69 14.45 -13.87
C ILE A 100 -25.60 15.15 -12.85
N SER A 101 -25.32 14.99 -11.55
CA SER A 101 -26.05 15.67 -10.48
C SER A 101 -25.31 15.60 -9.13
N PRO A 102 -25.22 16.71 -8.37
CA PRO A 102 -24.56 16.72 -7.06
C PRO A 102 -25.31 15.90 -5.99
N GLY A 103 -26.64 15.74 -6.13
CA GLY A 103 -27.43 14.90 -5.21
C GLY A 103 -27.09 13.40 -5.33
N LEU A 104 -26.86 12.92 -6.55
CA LEU A 104 -26.44 11.53 -6.77
C LEU A 104 -25.02 11.28 -6.25
N LEU A 105 -24.15 12.29 -6.32
CA LEU A 105 -22.81 12.23 -5.72
C LEU A 105 -22.89 11.98 -4.22
N ALA A 106 -23.79 12.68 -3.51
CA ALA A 106 -23.95 12.49 -2.06
C ALA A 106 -24.33 11.04 -1.72
N TRP A 107 -25.23 10.42 -2.49
CA TRP A 107 -25.60 9.01 -2.32
C TRP A 107 -24.44 8.05 -2.58
N TYR A 108 -23.67 8.28 -3.65
CA TYR A 108 -22.47 7.48 -3.93
C TYR A 108 -21.40 7.64 -2.83
N CYS A 109 -21.18 8.86 -2.34
CA CYS A 109 -20.28 9.11 -1.22
C CYS A 109 -20.74 8.36 0.05
N LEU A 110 -22.03 8.39 0.36
CA LEU A 110 -22.61 7.68 1.50
C LEU A 110 -22.47 6.16 1.32
N ALA A 111 -22.69 5.63 0.12
CA ALA A 111 -22.50 4.21 -0.19
C ALA A 111 -21.03 3.78 -0.06
N PHE A 112 -20.08 4.58 -0.58
CA PHE A 112 -18.65 4.31 -0.41
C PHE A 112 -18.22 4.37 1.05
N TRP A 113 -18.76 5.33 1.82
CA TRP A 113 -18.52 5.41 3.25
C TRP A 113 -19.09 4.20 4.00
N ALA A 114 -20.31 3.77 3.67
CA ALA A 114 -20.92 2.59 4.26
C ALA A 114 -20.11 1.31 3.96
N VAL A 115 -19.64 1.13 2.71
CA VAL A 115 -18.75 0.01 2.35
C VAL A 115 -17.44 0.07 3.13
N TYR A 116 -16.86 1.26 3.32
CA TYR A 116 -15.65 1.44 4.12
C TYR A 116 -15.88 1.12 5.61
N ALA A 117 -17.03 1.51 6.17
CA ALA A 117 -17.37 1.27 7.57
C ALA A 117 -17.73 -0.20 7.84
N LEU A 118 -18.41 -0.87 6.91
CA LEU A 118 -18.89 -2.25 7.06
C LEU A 118 -17.85 -3.30 6.68
N LEU A 119 -16.95 -2.99 5.74
CA LEU A 119 -15.94 -3.92 5.23
C LEU A 119 -14.55 -3.32 5.48
N PRO A 120 -13.85 -3.74 6.56
CA PRO A 120 -12.51 -3.24 6.81
C PRO A 120 -11.59 -3.61 5.64
N GLN A 121 -10.79 -2.65 5.19
CA GLN A 121 -9.81 -2.88 4.13
C GLN A 121 -8.84 -3.99 4.58
N PRO A 122 -8.56 -5.02 3.76
CA PRO A 122 -7.73 -6.13 4.19
C PRO A 122 -6.30 -5.64 4.48
N ILE A 123 -5.93 -5.66 5.74
CA ILE A 123 -4.59 -5.30 6.22
C ILE A 123 -3.67 -6.52 6.03
N ILE A 124 -2.39 -6.29 5.74
CA ILE A 124 -1.42 -7.39 5.74
C ILE A 124 -1.21 -7.75 7.20
N ASP A 125 -1.68 -8.93 7.59
CA ASP A 125 -1.33 -9.48 8.89
C ASP A 125 0.11 -10.00 8.81
N LEU A 126 1.05 -9.11 9.14
CA LEU A 126 2.49 -9.42 9.19
C LEU A 126 2.81 -10.47 10.27
N ALA A 127 1.97 -10.59 11.30
CA ALA A 127 2.16 -11.55 12.39
C ALA A 127 1.70 -12.98 12.01
N ALA A 128 0.79 -13.11 11.04
CA ALA A 128 0.34 -14.40 10.53
C ALA A 128 1.38 -15.09 9.62
N SER A 129 2.40 -14.36 9.17
CA SER A 129 3.52 -14.92 8.39
C SER A 129 4.54 -15.50 9.36
N GLY A 130 4.48 -16.82 9.62
CA GLY A 130 5.18 -17.51 10.72
C GLY A 130 6.69 -17.29 10.87
N SER A 131 7.35 -16.64 9.91
CA SER A 131 8.77 -16.25 9.96
C SER A 131 9.02 -14.95 10.74
N VAL A 132 7.99 -14.17 11.08
CA VAL A 132 8.12 -12.85 11.72
C VAL A 132 7.33 -12.77 13.01
N THR A 133 7.96 -12.27 14.07
CA THR A 133 7.33 -12.11 15.39
C THR A 133 6.83 -10.66 15.56
N ALA A 134 5.59 -10.45 16.00
CA ALA A 134 5.11 -9.14 16.39
C ALA A 134 5.71 -8.74 17.75
N LEU A 135 6.44 -7.63 17.78
CA LEU A 135 7.14 -7.15 18.96
C LEU A 135 6.31 -6.09 19.70
N THR A 136 6.16 -6.28 21.01
CA THR A 136 5.71 -5.29 21.98
C THR A 136 6.89 -4.46 22.50
N PRO A 137 6.68 -3.32 23.18
CA PRO A 137 7.77 -2.48 23.68
C PRO A 137 8.78 -3.20 24.59
N THR A 138 8.33 -4.20 25.36
CA THR A 138 9.21 -5.01 26.21
C THR A 138 10.06 -5.96 25.38
N THR A 139 9.42 -6.73 24.51
CA THR A 139 10.12 -7.67 23.61
C THR A 139 11.02 -6.98 22.60
N LEU A 140 10.73 -5.72 22.23
CA LEU A 140 11.61 -4.90 21.41
C LEU A 140 12.92 -4.58 22.15
N LYS A 141 12.84 -4.21 23.43
CA LYS A 141 14.03 -3.95 24.26
C LYS A 141 14.85 -5.22 24.43
N GLU A 142 14.20 -6.34 24.72
CA GLU A 142 14.86 -7.65 24.80
C GLU A 142 15.54 -8.03 23.48
N ALA A 143 14.85 -7.88 22.34
CA ALA A 143 15.41 -8.12 21.02
C ALA A 143 16.60 -7.21 20.70
N SER A 144 16.57 -5.95 21.13
CA SER A 144 17.66 -5.01 20.90
C SER A 144 18.90 -5.31 21.75
N LEU A 145 18.71 -5.90 22.94
CA LEU A 145 19.75 -6.25 23.91
C LEU A 145 20.25 -7.69 23.76
N ALA A 146 19.56 -8.50 22.95
CA ALA A 146 19.92 -9.87 22.65
C ALA A 146 21.37 -9.98 22.14
N THR A 147 22.10 -10.97 22.67
CA THR A 147 23.48 -11.28 22.31
C THR A 147 23.62 -12.64 21.63
N ASP A 148 22.59 -13.48 21.77
CA ASP A 148 22.46 -14.84 21.21
C ASP A 148 22.16 -14.82 19.71
N ALA A 149 21.31 -13.89 19.25
CA ALA A 149 20.91 -13.76 17.86
C ALA A 149 20.84 -12.29 17.41
N ALA A 150 21.05 -12.07 16.11
CA ALA A 150 20.77 -10.78 15.49
C ALA A 150 19.27 -10.64 15.25
N TRP A 151 18.73 -9.45 15.49
CA TRP A 151 17.31 -9.14 15.31
C TRP A 151 17.12 -8.07 14.26
N MET A 152 16.42 -8.42 13.18
CA MET A 152 15.99 -7.45 12.19
C MET A 152 14.55 -7.02 12.48
N VAL A 153 14.36 -5.75 12.83
CA VAL A 153 13.07 -5.18 13.21
C VAL A 153 12.54 -4.27 12.12
N PHE A 154 11.33 -4.54 11.66
CA PHE A 154 10.58 -3.71 10.73
C PHE A 154 9.60 -2.81 11.50
N PHE A 155 9.96 -1.54 11.59
CA PHE A 155 9.11 -0.48 12.12
C PHE A 155 8.18 0.00 11.01
N TYR A 156 6.88 -0.19 11.23
CA TYR A 156 5.88 0.09 10.21
C TYR A 156 4.64 0.71 10.82
N THR A 157 3.78 1.20 9.93
CA THR A 157 2.41 1.59 10.25
C THR A 157 1.50 1.09 9.15
N GLN A 158 0.29 0.68 9.53
CA GLN A 158 -0.73 0.21 8.60
C GLN A 158 -1.31 1.36 7.75
N SER A 159 -1.17 2.60 8.21
CA SER A 159 -1.76 3.80 7.57
C SER A 159 -0.85 4.43 6.50
N HIS A 160 0.44 4.09 6.46
CA HIS A 160 1.40 4.71 5.53
C HIS A 160 1.63 3.85 4.28
N GLY A 161 1.36 4.41 3.11
CA GLY A 161 1.38 3.67 1.83
C GLY A 161 2.73 3.00 1.53
N THR A 162 3.87 3.64 1.86
CA THR A 162 5.20 3.04 1.66
C THR A 162 5.46 1.86 2.59
N SER A 163 4.90 1.88 3.81
CA SER A 163 5.02 0.78 4.79
C SER A 163 4.24 -0.44 4.31
N VAL A 164 3.01 -0.23 3.84
CA VAL A 164 2.18 -1.27 3.25
C VAL A 164 2.82 -1.87 2.00
N ALA A 165 3.49 -1.05 1.19
CA ALA A 165 4.19 -1.52 -0.01
C ALA A 165 5.48 -2.30 0.30
N ALA A 166 6.20 -1.97 1.37
CA ALA A 166 7.45 -2.63 1.76
C ALA A 166 7.24 -3.90 2.61
N ALA A 167 6.11 -4.03 3.30
CA ALA A 167 5.73 -5.21 4.07
C ALA A 167 5.95 -6.55 3.34
N PRO A 168 5.43 -6.79 2.11
CA PRO A 168 5.65 -8.07 1.42
C PRO A 168 7.11 -8.30 1.04
N VAL A 169 7.87 -7.23 0.77
CA VAL A 169 9.31 -7.32 0.47
C VAL A 169 10.08 -7.77 1.72
N PHE A 170 9.71 -7.24 2.89
CA PHE A 170 10.30 -7.63 4.16
C PHE A 170 10.00 -9.09 4.50
N LEU A 171 8.76 -9.54 4.28
CA LEU A 171 8.37 -10.94 4.48
C LEU A 171 9.18 -11.91 3.60
N GLN A 172 9.38 -11.58 2.32
CA GLN A 172 10.22 -12.39 1.43
C GLN A 172 11.66 -12.53 1.94
N VAL A 173 12.23 -11.47 2.50
CA VAL A 173 13.57 -11.51 3.10
C VAL A 173 13.56 -12.33 4.39
N ALA A 174 12.52 -12.19 5.21
CA ALA A 174 12.37 -12.96 6.44
C ALA A 174 12.28 -14.45 6.16
N ASP A 175 11.46 -14.88 5.20
CA ASP A 175 11.28 -16.29 4.84
C ASP A 175 12.59 -16.94 4.33
N GLU A 176 13.47 -16.15 3.70
CA GLU A 176 14.70 -16.66 3.11
C GLU A 176 15.89 -16.71 4.07
N PHE A 177 15.97 -15.75 4.99
CA PHE A 177 17.12 -15.58 5.88
C PHE A 177 16.80 -15.88 7.36
N ALA A 178 15.56 -16.22 7.70
CA ALA A 178 15.19 -16.64 9.05
C ALA A 178 16.02 -17.86 9.46
N SER A 179 16.76 -17.71 10.56
CA SER A 179 17.61 -18.75 11.12
C SER A 179 17.73 -18.58 12.62
N SER A 180 18.37 -19.53 13.30
CA SER A 180 18.69 -19.38 14.73
C SER A 180 19.59 -18.17 15.02
N LYS A 181 20.38 -17.72 14.03
CA LYS A 181 21.29 -16.57 14.14
C LYS A 181 20.65 -15.24 13.77
N LEU A 182 19.60 -15.25 12.94
CA LEU A 182 18.91 -14.04 12.48
C LEU A 182 17.40 -14.21 12.61
N ARG A 183 16.81 -13.40 13.50
CA ARG A 183 15.38 -13.38 13.78
C ARG A 183 14.74 -12.12 13.22
N PHE A 184 13.50 -12.23 12.79
CA PHE A 184 12.73 -11.13 12.20
C PHE A 184 11.60 -10.71 13.12
N GLY A 185 11.48 -9.40 13.33
CA GLY A 185 10.45 -8.78 14.15
C GLY A 185 9.71 -7.68 13.40
N THR A 186 8.43 -7.50 13.72
CA THR A 186 7.64 -6.34 13.28
C THR A 186 7.23 -5.51 14.47
N PHE A 187 7.22 -4.19 14.31
CA PHE A 187 6.84 -3.26 15.36
C PHE A 187 5.91 -2.19 14.80
N ASP A 188 4.69 -2.13 15.33
CA ASP A 188 3.70 -1.13 14.93
C ASP A 188 3.92 0.18 15.70
N VAL A 189 4.34 1.19 14.96
CA VAL A 189 4.65 2.53 15.49
C VAL A 189 3.39 3.29 15.91
N CYS A 190 2.24 3.02 15.29
CA CYS A 190 0.99 3.68 15.63
C CYS A 190 0.40 3.14 16.94
N VAL A 191 0.60 1.85 17.22
CA VAL A 191 0.15 1.25 18.49
C VAL A 191 1.04 1.69 19.65
N PHE A 192 2.36 1.79 19.43
CA PHE A 192 3.33 2.10 20.48
C PHE A 192 4.24 3.31 20.14
N PRO A 193 3.69 4.54 20.06
CA PRO A 193 4.45 5.71 19.61
C PRO A 193 5.56 6.11 20.58
N ARG A 194 5.40 5.89 21.89
CA ARG A 194 6.43 6.22 22.89
C ARG A 194 7.70 5.39 22.72
N ALA A 195 7.54 4.08 22.51
CA ALA A 195 8.65 3.17 22.28
C ALA A 195 9.34 3.44 20.92
N ALA A 196 8.60 3.87 19.91
CA ALA A 196 9.18 4.30 18.64
C ALA A 196 10.06 5.57 18.79
N MET A 197 9.64 6.52 19.62
CA MET A 197 10.47 7.71 19.94
C MET A 197 11.76 7.32 20.68
N GLU A 198 11.71 6.33 21.59
CA GLU A 198 12.91 5.77 22.23
C GLU A 198 13.87 5.15 21.21
N ALA A 199 13.34 4.52 20.15
CA ALA A 199 14.11 4.01 19.00
C ALA A 199 14.55 5.10 18.01
N LYS A 200 14.42 6.38 18.38
CA LYS A 200 14.78 7.56 17.56
C LYS A 200 14.05 7.58 16.21
N LEU A 201 12.77 7.20 16.22
CA LEU A 201 11.87 7.32 15.08
C LEU A 201 10.92 8.50 15.30
N ASN A 202 10.68 9.25 14.23
CA ASN A 202 9.67 10.28 14.20
C ASN A 202 8.33 9.63 13.88
N THR A 203 7.36 9.81 14.77
CA THR A 203 6.00 9.28 14.66
C THR A 203 5.06 10.21 13.90
N ASN A 204 5.55 11.35 13.40
CA ASN A 204 4.75 12.27 12.61
C ASN A 204 4.33 11.61 11.28
N THR A 205 3.02 11.66 11.00
CA THR A 205 2.38 11.15 9.77
C THR A 205 2.99 11.70 8.49
N TRP A 206 3.52 12.93 8.52
CA TRP A 206 4.14 13.58 7.37
C TRP A 206 5.63 13.28 7.21
N SER A 207 6.22 12.51 8.14
CA SER A 207 7.63 12.14 8.06
C SER A 207 7.82 11.01 7.05
N ASN A 208 8.76 11.18 6.13
CA ASN A 208 9.17 10.11 5.21
C ASN A 208 10.12 9.11 5.89
N GLN A 209 10.06 8.93 7.22
CA GLN A 209 10.93 7.98 7.91
C GLN A 209 10.41 6.55 7.82
N LEU A 210 9.10 6.35 7.74
CA LEU A 210 8.50 5.03 7.71
C LEU A 210 8.34 4.52 6.26
N PRO A 211 8.52 3.21 6.01
CA PRO A 211 8.94 2.19 6.97
C PRO A 211 10.42 2.34 7.35
N THR A 212 10.83 1.80 8.50
CA THR A 212 12.24 1.72 8.90
C THR A 212 12.59 0.27 9.23
N VAL A 213 13.67 -0.25 8.64
CA VAL A 213 14.27 -1.55 8.99
C VAL A 213 15.52 -1.28 9.80
N VAL A 214 15.65 -1.90 10.96
CA VAL A 214 16.84 -1.80 11.82
C VAL A 214 17.37 -3.20 12.11
N LEU A 215 18.68 -3.38 12.02
CA LEU A 215 19.35 -4.60 12.46
C LEU A 215 20.03 -4.35 13.81
N TYR A 216 19.61 -5.08 14.82
CA TYR A 216 20.22 -5.12 16.14
C TYR A 216 21.13 -6.34 16.25
N GLU A 217 22.33 -6.14 16.79
CA GLU A 217 23.29 -7.20 17.04
C GLU A 217 24.11 -6.86 18.29
N LYS A 218 24.25 -7.83 19.20
CA LYS A 218 25.09 -7.71 20.41
C LYS A 218 24.76 -6.45 21.23
N GLY A 219 23.48 -6.15 21.41
CA GLY A 219 23.06 -4.98 22.19
C GLY A 219 23.17 -3.63 21.50
N ARG A 220 23.48 -3.58 20.19
CA ARG A 220 23.67 -2.33 19.44
C ARG A 220 22.93 -2.33 18.11
N GLU A 221 22.46 -1.15 17.70
CA GLU A 221 22.01 -0.88 16.32
C GLU A 221 23.21 -0.92 15.35
N TRP A 222 23.22 -1.92 14.46
CA TRP A 222 24.28 -2.11 13.47
C TRP A 222 24.08 -1.22 12.25
N ALA A 223 22.89 -1.25 11.66
CA ALA A 223 22.49 -0.36 10.57
C ALA A 223 20.98 -0.14 10.57
N ARG A 224 20.57 0.94 9.90
CA ARG A 224 19.16 1.25 9.62
C ARG A 224 18.95 1.66 8.17
N LEU A 225 17.76 1.34 7.69
CA LEU A 225 17.22 1.77 6.41
C LEU A 225 15.84 2.40 6.68
N PRO A 226 15.67 3.72 6.54
CA PRO A 226 16.59 4.67 5.91
C PRO A 226 17.75 5.04 6.85
N PRO A 227 18.88 5.56 6.33
CA PRO A 227 19.90 6.18 7.16
C PRO A 227 19.33 7.34 7.98
N ALA A 228 19.86 7.56 9.19
CA ALA A 228 19.40 8.63 10.09
C ALA A 228 19.50 10.03 9.46
N GLU A 229 20.37 10.24 8.48
CA GLU A 229 20.56 11.53 7.79
C GLU A 229 19.54 11.75 6.67
N ALA A 230 19.01 10.68 6.08
CA ALA A 230 17.99 10.76 5.03
C ALA A 230 16.62 11.21 5.57
N ILE A 231 16.45 11.14 6.89
CA ILE A 231 15.27 11.53 7.66
C ILE A 231 14.82 12.98 7.38
N ASN A 232 15.78 13.90 7.21
CA ASN A 232 15.49 15.32 7.02
C ASN A 232 15.29 15.71 5.55
N ASN A 233 15.40 14.75 4.61
CA ASN A 233 15.22 15.02 3.20
C ASN A 233 13.85 14.51 2.72
N PRO A 234 12.82 15.37 2.64
CA PRO A 234 11.50 14.99 2.14
C PRO A 234 11.50 14.53 0.68
N SER A 235 12.59 14.75 -0.07
CA SER A 235 12.68 14.50 -1.51
C SER A 235 12.92 13.03 -1.88
N LYS A 236 13.27 12.15 -0.93
CA LYS A 236 13.52 10.72 -1.20
C LYS A 236 12.42 9.85 -0.60
N PRO A 237 11.52 9.28 -1.40
CA PRO A 237 10.53 8.34 -0.89
C PRO A 237 11.21 7.07 -0.37
N ASN A 238 10.89 6.66 0.86
CA ASN A 238 11.38 5.43 1.48
C ASN A 238 10.70 4.19 0.89
N ASN A 239 11.12 3.84 -0.32
CA ASN A 239 10.68 2.65 -1.03
C ASN A 239 11.84 1.66 -1.12
N TYR A 240 11.79 0.59 -0.32
CA TYR A 240 12.84 -0.42 -0.28
C TYR A 240 12.53 -1.62 -1.14
N THR A 241 13.60 -2.17 -1.69
CA THR A 241 13.56 -3.41 -2.47
C THR A 241 14.28 -4.50 -1.71
N ARG A 242 13.94 -5.75 -2.02
CA ARG A 242 14.67 -6.93 -1.53
C ARG A 242 16.18 -6.77 -1.69
N SER A 243 16.65 -6.34 -2.87
CA SER A 243 18.07 -6.11 -3.15
C SER A 243 18.70 -5.04 -2.25
N ASP A 244 17.96 -3.99 -1.91
CA ASP A 244 18.47 -2.88 -1.11
C ASP A 244 18.67 -3.31 0.34
N ILE A 245 17.73 -4.11 0.86
CA ILE A 245 17.82 -4.70 2.20
C ILE A 245 19.00 -5.67 2.25
N ILE A 246 19.09 -6.62 1.31
CA ILE A 246 20.18 -7.62 1.29
C ILE A 246 21.54 -6.95 1.18
N ARG A 247 21.69 -5.97 0.29
CA ARG A 247 22.96 -5.27 0.05
C ARG A 247 23.38 -4.41 1.23
N LEU A 248 22.46 -3.65 1.83
CA LEU A 248 22.80 -2.76 2.95
C LEU A 248 23.17 -3.57 4.20
N PHE A 249 22.38 -4.59 4.52
CA PHE A 249 22.59 -5.42 5.70
C PHE A 249 23.61 -6.54 5.49
N LYS A 250 24.11 -6.71 4.25
CA LYS A 250 25.05 -7.76 3.85
C LYS A 250 24.57 -9.15 4.28
N LEU A 251 23.29 -9.43 4.06
CA LEU A 251 22.64 -10.63 4.61
C LEU A 251 23.27 -11.92 4.08
N GLU A 252 23.62 -11.95 2.79
CA GLU A 252 24.26 -13.11 2.16
C GLU A 252 25.65 -13.39 2.74
N GLU A 253 26.46 -12.35 2.97
CA GLU A 253 27.81 -12.48 3.54
C GLU A 253 27.78 -12.93 5.00
N ARG A 254 26.78 -12.46 5.77
CA ARG A 254 26.76 -12.56 7.23
C ARG A 254 25.92 -13.72 7.78
N PHE A 255 24.84 -14.04 7.10
CA PHE A 255 23.81 -14.97 7.56
C PHE A 255 23.50 -16.02 6.49
N ALA A 256 24.56 -16.50 5.81
CA ALA A 256 24.59 -17.45 4.69
C ALA A 256 23.32 -18.32 4.56
N ARG A 257 22.86 -18.47 3.31
CA ARG A 257 21.61 -19.15 2.96
C ARG A 257 21.54 -20.56 3.58
N PRO A 258 20.53 -20.86 4.40
CA PRO A 258 20.35 -22.22 4.93
C PRO A 258 20.11 -23.29 3.86
N LEU A 259 19.77 -22.90 2.62
CA LEU A 259 19.41 -23.83 1.54
C LEU A 259 20.60 -24.54 0.89
N ASP A 260 21.84 -24.07 1.05
CA ASP A 260 23.00 -24.75 0.46
C ASP A 260 23.47 -25.95 1.29
N ALA A 261 23.04 -26.05 2.56
CA ALA A 261 23.29 -27.22 3.41
C ALA A 261 22.42 -28.43 3.05
N ALA A 262 21.35 -28.26 2.26
CA ALA A 262 20.50 -29.32 1.76
C ALA A 262 20.76 -29.70 0.28
N GLY A 263 21.76 -29.07 -0.35
CA GLY A 263 21.97 -29.16 -1.80
C GLY A 263 23.44 -29.23 -2.23
N THR A 264 24.22 -30.15 -1.67
CA THR A 264 25.49 -30.56 -2.29
C THR A 264 25.36 -31.94 -2.92
N SER A 265 24.94 -31.99 -4.19
CA SER A 265 25.40 -33.00 -5.17
C SER A 265 24.89 -32.68 -6.58
N ALA A 266 25.44 -31.63 -7.20
CA ALA A 266 25.52 -31.57 -8.65
C ALA A 266 26.94 -31.15 -9.01
N GLY A 267 27.71 -32.16 -9.43
CA GLY A 267 29.14 -32.15 -9.45
C GLY A 267 29.75 -31.05 -10.32
N ALA A 268 30.89 -30.58 -9.81
CA ALA A 268 31.97 -30.11 -10.64
C ALA A 268 32.30 -31.15 -11.72
N ALA A 269 32.08 -30.81 -12.98
CA ALA A 269 32.75 -31.42 -14.12
C ALA A 269 33.29 -30.30 -14.99
N LYS A 270 34.45 -29.79 -14.57
CA LYS A 270 35.35 -29.00 -15.39
C LYS A 270 36.10 -30.00 -16.28
N THR A 271 35.79 -30.04 -17.57
CA THR A 271 36.63 -30.72 -18.56
C THR A 271 36.58 -29.97 -19.88
N ARG A 272 37.73 -29.31 -20.13
CA ARG A 272 38.41 -29.03 -21.40
C ARG A 272 37.72 -28.19 -22.47
#